data_AF-A0A930R339-F1
#
_entry.id   AF-A0A930R339-F1
#
_cell.length_a   1.000
_cell.length_b   1.000
_cell.length_c   1.000
_cell.angle_alpha   90.00
_cell.angle_beta   90.00
_cell.angle_gamma   90.00
#
_symmetry.space_group_name_H-M   'P 1'
#
loop_
_entity.id
_entity.type
_entity.pdbx_description
1 polymer ?
#
loop_
_entity_poly.entity_id
_entity_poly.type
_entity_poly.pdbx_seq_one_letter_code
_entity_poly.pdbx_strand_id
1 'polypeptide(L)'
;PDLIFSEVMRDVDLVVSVAHVGGVDPEASHSTVEMRRAIMQFNLPLFKLDNVRLEGTHAHIHGKLGDYTVHLGSGVIQQKAGAMINVLPVHSQHRGRLFLPFLDEDPKTAEILSKIILFAEDGKIKDPFILDQIRVRR
;
A
#
# COMPACT_ATOMS: atom_id res chain seq x y z
N PRO A 1 -31.23 -41.31 -21.43
CA PRO A 1 -31.06 -40.03 -22.16
C PRO A 1 -30.19 -39.08 -21.32
N ASP A 2 -29.01 -38.78 -21.84
CA ASP A 2 -28.13 -37.74 -21.31
C ASP A 2 -28.76 -36.37 -21.54
N LEU A 3 -28.91 -35.62 -20.45
CA LEU A 3 -29.03 -34.17 -20.44
C LEU A 3 -28.00 -33.66 -19.43
N ILE A 4 -26.76 -33.65 -19.93
CA ILE A 4 -25.72 -32.68 -19.64
C ILE A 4 -26.41 -31.32 -19.46
N PHE A 5 -26.43 -30.75 -18.25
CA PHE A 5 -26.58 -29.32 -17.93
C PHE A 5 -26.86 -29.12 -16.42
N SER A 6 -26.00 -29.63 -15.53
CA SER A 6 -26.02 -29.17 -14.12
C SER A 6 -24.66 -28.73 -13.57
N GLU A 7 -23.63 -28.63 -14.42
CA GLU A 7 -22.32 -28.12 -14.02
C GLU A 7 -22.28 -26.58 -14.00
N VAL A 8 -23.24 -25.90 -14.65
CA VAL A 8 -23.24 -24.42 -14.80
C VAL A 8 -24.19 -23.71 -13.81
N MET A 9 -24.82 -24.43 -12.88
CA MET A 9 -25.76 -23.87 -11.89
C MET A 9 -25.23 -23.92 -10.44
N ARG A 10 -23.92 -24.08 -10.25
CA ARG A 10 -23.26 -23.91 -8.95
C ARG A 10 -22.62 -22.53 -8.72
N ASP A 11 -22.64 -21.67 -9.73
CA ASP A 11 -21.94 -20.38 -9.69
C ASP A 11 -22.81 -19.19 -9.28
N VAL A 12 -24.01 -19.42 -8.72
CA VAL A 12 -24.93 -18.34 -8.36
C VAL A 12 -25.42 -18.41 -6.91
N ASP A 13 -24.67 -19.09 -6.02
CA ASP A 13 -24.86 -18.87 -4.58
C ASP A 13 -23.60 -19.05 -3.74
N LEU A 14 -22.42 -18.81 -4.34
CA LEU A 14 -21.21 -18.56 -3.58
C LEU A 14 -21.06 -17.06 -3.26
N VAL A 15 -22.14 -16.42 -2.81
CA VAL A 15 -22.05 -15.21 -1.98
C VAL A 15 -21.66 -15.68 -0.58
N VAL A 16 -20.41 -16.12 -0.48
CA VAL A 16 -19.78 -16.38 0.81
C VAL A 16 -19.29 -15.02 1.30
N SER A 17 -20.12 -14.40 2.14
CA SER A 17 -19.73 -13.39 3.12
C SER A 17 -18.62 -13.95 4.03
N VAL A 18 -17.38 -14.01 3.53
CA VAL A 18 -16.19 -14.32 4.32
C VAL A 18 -15.09 -13.38 3.88
N ALA A 19 -15.04 -12.23 4.55
CA ALA A 19 -13.85 -11.55 5.07
C ALA A 19 -14.14 -10.05 5.24
N HIS A 20 -15.03 -9.70 6.15
CA HIS A 20 -15.04 -8.37 6.78
C HIS A 20 -13.90 -8.21 7.82
N VAL A 21 -12.80 -8.97 7.66
CA VAL A 21 -11.54 -8.81 8.40
C VAL A 21 -10.46 -8.49 7.39
N GLY A 22 -10.59 -7.28 6.87
CA GLY A 22 -9.67 -6.64 5.96
C GLY A 22 -10.24 -5.26 5.73
N GLY A 23 -9.82 -4.29 6.54
CA GLY A 23 -10.20 -2.87 6.41
C GLY A 23 -9.62 -2.23 5.15
N VAL A 24 -9.78 -2.90 4.02
CA VAL A 24 -9.44 -2.47 2.68
C VAL A 24 -10.74 -2.55 1.90
N ASP A 25 -11.53 -1.47 2.00
CA ASP A 25 -12.55 -1.21 0.98
C ASP A 25 -11.85 -1.23 -0.39
N PRO A 26 -12.30 -2.10 -1.33
CA PRO A 26 -11.86 -2.04 -2.72
C PRO A 26 -12.21 -0.69 -3.37
N GLU A 27 -13.14 0.04 -2.75
CA GLU A 27 -13.64 1.36 -3.14
C GLU A 27 -13.09 2.44 -2.20
N ALA A 28 -11.77 2.67 -2.22
CA ALA A 28 -11.29 3.97 -1.79
C ALA A 28 -11.85 5.01 -2.78
N SER A 29 -12.97 5.66 -2.43
CA SER A 29 -13.59 6.71 -3.24
C SER A 29 -12.54 7.70 -3.72
N HIS A 30 -12.69 8.24 -4.94
CA HIS A 30 -11.78 9.25 -5.49
C HIS A 30 -11.47 10.37 -4.48
N SER A 31 -12.47 10.79 -3.69
CA SER A 31 -12.32 11.80 -2.64
C SER A 31 -11.34 11.41 -1.53
N THR A 32 -11.27 10.13 -1.17
CA THR A 32 -10.31 9.62 -0.16
C THR A 32 -8.88 9.61 -0.68
N VAL A 33 -8.69 9.29 -1.96
CA VAL A 33 -7.36 9.27 -2.60
C VAL A 33 -6.80 10.68 -2.78
N GLU A 34 -7.65 11.63 -3.19
CA GLU A 34 -7.28 13.05 -3.29
C GLU A 34 -6.91 13.64 -1.95
N MET A 35 -7.69 13.34 -0.89
CA MET A 35 -7.37 13.76 0.47
C MET A 35 -6.03 13.18 0.94
N ARG A 36 -5.80 11.87 0.75
CA ARG A 36 -4.53 11.21 1.05
C ARG A 36 -3.36 11.84 0.29
N ARG A 37 -3.55 12.15 -1.00
CA ARG A 37 -2.54 12.84 -1.82
C ARG A 37 -2.19 14.20 -1.22
N ALA A 38 -3.18 14.99 -0.80
CA ALA A 38 -2.95 16.29 -0.16
C ALA A 38 -2.18 16.14 1.17
N ILE A 39 -2.54 15.15 1.99
CA ILE A 39 -1.82 14.84 3.22
C ILE A 39 -0.36 14.46 2.92
N MET A 40 -0.11 13.60 1.93
CA MET A 40 1.27 13.24 1.53
C MET A 40 2.03 14.47 1.03
N GLN A 41 1.41 15.30 0.20
CA GLN A 41 2.04 16.51 -0.36
C GLN A 41 2.54 17.47 0.73
N PHE A 42 1.80 17.58 1.84
CA PHE A 42 2.20 18.38 3.00
C PHE A 42 3.29 17.72 3.85
N ASN A 43 3.26 16.39 3.98
CA ASN A 43 4.18 15.65 4.83
C ASN A 43 5.57 15.42 4.22
N LEU A 44 5.67 15.21 2.91
CA LEU A 44 6.95 14.91 2.24
C LEU A 44 8.07 15.94 2.56
N PRO A 45 7.81 17.27 2.51
CA PRO A 45 8.80 18.27 2.91
C PRO A 45 9.20 18.19 4.38
N LEU A 46 8.27 17.84 5.28
CA LEU A 46 8.54 17.70 6.71
C LEU A 46 9.51 16.55 7.00
N PHE A 47 9.41 15.47 6.23
CA PHE A 47 10.35 14.35 6.26
C PHE A 47 11.60 14.57 5.43
N LYS A 48 11.73 15.73 4.76
CA LYS A 48 12.84 16.06 3.86
C LYS A 48 13.00 15.04 2.73
N LEU A 49 11.88 14.51 2.23
CA LEU A 49 11.86 13.56 1.11
C LEU A 49 11.64 14.34 -0.19
N ASP A 50 12.69 14.44 -1.01
CA ASP A 50 12.68 15.03 -2.34
C ASP A 50 12.63 13.98 -3.46
N ASN A 51 12.84 12.72 -3.12
CA ASN A 51 12.84 11.56 -4.02
C ASN A 51 11.46 10.90 -4.18
N VAL A 52 10.38 11.64 -3.88
CA VAL A 52 9.00 11.16 -4.01
C VAL A 52 8.19 12.14 -4.88
N ARG A 53 7.59 11.64 -5.96
CA ARG A 53 6.69 12.38 -6.85
C ARG A 53 5.28 11.82 -6.77
N LEU A 54 4.31 12.66 -6.47
CA LEU A 54 2.90 12.28 -6.46
C LEU A 54 2.29 12.51 -7.84
N GLU A 55 1.71 11.48 -8.47
CA GLU A 55 1.09 11.55 -9.81
C GLU A 55 -0.18 10.68 -9.87
N GLY A 56 -1.31 11.28 -10.23
CA GLY A 56 -2.62 10.62 -10.13
C GLY A 56 -2.84 10.00 -8.74
N THR A 57 -3.14 8.71 -8.73
CA THR A 57 -3.38 7.89 -7.53
C THR A 57 -2.12 7.25 -6.93
N HIS A 58 -0.93 7.60 -7.42
CA HIS A 58 0.33 6.95 -7.00
C HIS A 58 1.36 7.94 -6.45
N ALA A 59 2.18 7.44 -5.52
CA ALA A 59 3.45 8.02 -5.15
C ALA A 59 4.58 7.23 -5.82
N HIS A 60 5.35 7.89 -6.68
CA HIS A 60 6.54 7.36 -7.32
C HIS A 60 7.75 7.69 -6.46
N ILE A 61 8.56 6.68 -6.13
CA ILE A 61 9.68 6.79 -5.19
C ILE A 61 10.95 6.36 -5.91
N HIS A 62 11.97 7.21 -5.88
CA HIS A 62 13.32 6.88 -6.35
C HIS A 62 14.20 6.51 -5.14
N GLY A 63 14.28 5.22 -4.82
CA GLY A 63 15.11 4.71 -3.73
C GLY A 63 16.54 4.42 -4.17
N LYS A 64 17.38 4.03 -3.21
CA LYS A 64 18.77 3.63 -3.44
C LYS A 64 18.88 2.19 -3.98
N LEU A 65 17.98 1.30 -3.54
CA LEU A 65 17.94 -0.11 -3.95
C LEU A 65 17.02 -0.35 -5.15
N GLY A 66 16.08 0.57 -5.44
CA GLY A 66 15.20 0.48 -6.60
C GLY A 66 14.23 1.65 -6.74
N ASP A 67 13.48 1.62 -7.83
CA ASP A 67 12.34 2.50 -8.07
C ASP A 67 11.05 1.82 -7.61
N TYR A 68 10.16 2.56 -6.95
CA TYR A 68 8.91 2.02 -6.42
C TYR A 68 7.71 2.89 -6.75
N THR A 69 6.53 2.30 -6.66
CA THR A 69 5.23 2.96 -6.73
C THR A 69 4.36 2.49 -5.58
N VAL A 70 3.75 3.43 -4.86
CA VAL A 70 2.76 3.16 -3.82
C VAL A 70 1.40 3.71 -4.27
N HIS A 71 0.38 2.86 -4.31
CA HIS A 71 -0.98 3.28 -4.63
C HIS A 71 -1.65 3.94 -3.41
N LEU A 72 -2.13 5.17 -3.55
CA LEU A 72 -2.66 6.00 -2.46
C LEU A 72 -4.07 5.59 -1.96
N GLY A 73 -4.78 4.74 -2.70
CA GLY A 73 -6.01 4.07 -2.22
C GLY A 73 -5.72 2.78 -1.43
N SER A 74 -5.19 1.77 -2.11
CA SER A 74 -4.93 0.44 -1.56
C SER A 74 -3.64 0.29 -0.72
N GLY A 75 -2.69 1.23 -0.75
CA GLY A 75 -1.39 1.10 -0.10
C GLY A 75 -0.49 -0.01 -0.66
N VAL A 76 -0.86 -0.60 -1.79
CA VAL A 76 -0.03 -1.58 -2.50
C VAL A 76 1.26 -0.91 -2.95
N ILE A 77 2.39 -1.55 -2.68
CA ILE A 77 3.71 -1.12 -3.15
C ILE A 77 4.23 -2.09 -4.20
N GLN A 78 4.76 -1.54 -5.28
CA GLN A 78 5.34 -2.28 -6.40
C GLN A 78 6.71 -1.73 -6.74
N GLN A 79 7.65 -2.61 -7.08
CA GLN A 79 8.89 -2.20 -7.72
C GLN A 79 8.59 -1.84 -9.18
N LYS A 80 9.20 -0.78 -9.71
CA LYS A 80 9.01 -0.37 -11.11
C LYS A 80 9.46 -1.48 -12.05
N ALA A 81 8.59 -1.85 -12.99
CA ALA A 81 8.77 -3.02 -13.87
C ALA A 81 8.97 -4.37 -13.14
N GLY A 82 8.63 -4.42 -11.84
CA GLY A 82 8.75 -5.60 -11.00
C GLY A 82 7.42 -5.98 -10.37
N ALA A 83 7.48 -6.84 -9.36
CA ALA A 83 6.30 -7.33 -8.66
C ALA A 83 5.94 -6.46 -7.45
N MET A 84 4.77 -6.76 -6.88
CA MET A 84 4.35 -6.25 -5.58
C MET A 84 5.33 -6.69 -4.48
N ILE A 85 5.62 -5.78 -3.55
CA ILE A 85 6.46 -6.05 -2.37
C ILE A 85 5.55 -6.19 -1.16
N ASN A 86 5.65 -7.33 -0.49
CA ASN A 86 4.92 -7.60 0.73
C ASN A 86 5.62 -6.96 1.92
N VAL A 87 4.93 -6.02 2.56
CA VAL A 87 5.36 -5.34 3.78
C VAL A 87 4.33 -5.66 4.84
N LEU A 88 4.72 -6.45 5.84
CA LEU A 88 3.82 -6.78 6.94
C LEU A 88 3.61 -5.52 7.79
N PRO A 89 2.35 -5.12 8.03
CA PRO A 89 2.08 -4.00 8.91
C PRO A 89 2.43 -4.40 10.34
N VAL A 90 3.53 -3.90 10.85
CA VAL A 90 3.81 -3.98 12.28
C VAL A 90 3.04 -2.85 12.94
N HIS A 91 1.81 -3.12 13.35
CA HIS A 91 1.05 -2.22 14.21
C HIS A 91 1.70 -2.22 15.60
N SER A 92 2.92 -1.71 15.73
CA SER A 92 3.54 -1.55 17.03
C SER A 92 2.83 -0.40 17.73
N GLN A 93 1.87 -0.76 18.58
CA GLN A 93 1.56 0.05 19.73
C GLN A 93 2.90 0.41 20.41
N HIS A 94 3.12 1.71 20.65
CA HIS A 94 4.18 2.25 21.51
C HIS A 94 5.64 2.32 21.05
N ARG A 95 5.96 2.61 19.78
CA ARG A 95 7.30 3.21 19.49
C ARG A 95 7.27 4.30 18.44
N GLY A 96 7.47 5.53 18.91
CA GLY A 96 7.66 6.73 18.10
C GLY A 96 6.39 7.12 17.36
N ARG A 97 5.44 7.75 18.04
CA ARG A 97 4.37 8.48 17.36
C ARG A 97 5.04 9.46 16.39
N LEU A 98 5.03 9.15 15.09
CA LEU A 98 4.94 10.20 14.09
C LEU A 98 3.68 10.97 14.48
N PHE A 99 3.86 12.12 15.15
CA PHE A 99 2.74 12.93 15.60
C PHE A 99 2.18 13.63 14.37
N LEU A 100 1.40 12.89 13.60
CA LEU A 100 0.66 13.37 12.47
C LEU A 100 -0.71 13.78 13.00
N PRO A 101 -1.06 15.08 13.02
CA PRO A 101 -2.27 15.58 13.67
C PRO A 101 -3.61 15.09 13.06
N PHE A 102 -3.56 14.20 12.06
CA PHE A 102 -4.71 13.64 11.34
C PHE A 102 -4.71 12.09 11.29
N LEU A 103 -3.74 11.43 11.95
CA LEU A 103 -3.51 9.99 11.80
C LEU A 103 -4.58 9.11 12.44
N ASP A 104 -5.22 9.61 13.49
CA ASP A 104 -6.18 8.86 14.29
C ASP A 104 -7.51 8.61 13.56
N GLU A 105 -7.77 9.30 12.44
CA GLU A 105 -9.02 9.17 11.66
C GLU A 105 -8.89 8.28 10.40
N ASP A 106 -7.67 8.05 9.89
CA ASP A 106 -7.46 7.20 8.71
C ASP A 106 -6.20 6.31 8.86
N PRO A 107 -6.34 5.08 9.39
CA PRO A 107 -5.21 4.15 9.55
C PRO A 107 -4.53 3.82 8.21
N LYS A 108 -5.26 3.93 7.08
CA LYS A 108 -4.69 3.69 5.75
C LYS A 108 -3.71 4.77 5.33
N THR A 109 -3.99 6.04 5.67
CA THR A 109 -3.05 7.15 5.47
C THR A 109 -1.73 6.87 6.20
N ALA A 110 -1.79 6.39 7.44
CA ALA A 110 -0.62 6.05 8.23
C ALA A 110 0.22 4.94 7.61
N GLU A 111 -0.46 3.89 7.15
CA GLU A 111 0.17 2.76 6.45
C GLU A 111 0.88 3.22 5.18
N ILE A 112 0.20 4.02 4.35
CA ILE A 112 0.74 4.55 3.09
C ILE A 112 1.95 5.43 3.34
N LEU A 113 1.86 6.39 4.27
CA LEU A 113 2.99 7.28 4.58
C LEU A 113 4.19 6.49 5.12
N SER A 114 3.93 5.51 5.99
CA SER A 114 4.97 4.66 6.55
C SER A 114 5.69 3.85 5.46
N LYS A 115 4.94 3.32 4.47
CA LYS A 115 5.53 2.68 3.28
C LYS A 115 6.32 3.66 2.42
N ILE A 116 5.81 4.87 2.18
CA ILE A 116 6.53 5.89 1.41
C ILE A 116 7.87 6.22 2.07
N ILE A 117 7.88 6.49 3.38
CA ILE A 117 9.11 6.79 4.13
C ILE A 117 10.08 5.60 4.10
N LEU A 118 9.59 4.38 4.36
CA LEU A 118 10.41 3.17 4.39
C LEU A 118 11.17 2.95 3.07
N PHE A 119 10.50 3.15 1.94
CA PHE A 119 11.09 2.91 0.61
C PHE A 119 11.82 4.12 0.03
N ALA A 120 11.46 5.34 0.45
CA ALA A 120 12.25 6.53 0.14
C ALA A 120 13.63 6.47 0.81
N GLU A 121 13.71 5.83 1.98
CA GLU A 121 14.96 5.57 2.69
C GLU A 121 15.36 4.07 2.65
N ASP A 122 15.12 3.39 1.53
CA ASP A 122 15.31 1.93 1.42
C ASP A 122 16.72 1.43 1.78
N GLY A 123 17.75 2.26 1.65
CA GLY A 123 19.12 1.97 2.11
C GLY A 123 19.25 1.78 3.63
N LYS A 124 18.23 2.15 4.41
CA LYS A 124 18.15 1.93 5.87
C LYS A 124 17.32 0.69 6.24
N ILE A 125 16.68 0.03 5.28
CA ILE A 125 15.89 -1.18 5.54
C ILE A 125 16.82 -2.29 6.03
N LYS A 126 16.46 -2.90 7.15
CA LYS A 126 17.19 -4.03 7.76
C LYS A 126 16.40 -5.33 7.74
N ASP A 127 15.10 -5.27 7.41
CA ASP A 127 14.25 -6.44 7.36
C ASP A 127 14.68 -7.32 6.17
N PRO A 128 15.20 -8.54 6.43
CA PRO A 128 15.64 -9.43 5.37
C PRO A 128 14.49 -9.84 4.44
N PHE A 129 13.26 -9.96 4.94
CA PHE A 129 12.10 -10.32 4.12
C PHE A 129 11.79 -9.27 3.05
N ILE A 130 11.96 -7.99 3.39
CA ILE A 130 11.78 -6.88 2.43
C ILE A 130 12.99 -6.82 1.48
N LEU A 131 14.21 -6.93 2.02
CA LEU A 131 15.44 -6.85 1.22
C LEU A 131 15.52 -7.98 0.17
N ASP A 132 15.13 -9.20 0.52
CA ASP A 132 15.16 -10.34 -0.40
C ASP A 132 14.17 -10.13 -1.55
N GLN A 133 12.98 -9.58 -1.27
CA GLN A 133 12.01 -9.26 -2.32
C GLN A 133 12.52 -8.19 -3.29
N ILE A 134 13.26 -7.19 -2.80
CA ILE A 134 13.87 -6.13 -3.62
C ILE A 134 15.02 -6.69 -4.48
N ARG A 135 15.85 -7.57 -3.91
CA ARG A 135 17.09 -8.07 -4.54
C ARG A 135 16.87 -9.20 -5.54
N VAL A 136 15.97 -10.14 -5.23
CA VAL A 136 15.71 -11.32 -6.07
C VAL A 136 15.14 -10.94 -7.44
N ARG A 137 14.65 -9.70 -7.58
CA ARG A 137 13.88 -9.26 -8.75
C ARG A 137 14.58 -8.19 -9.58
N ARG A 138 15.89 -7.98 -9.37
CA ARG A 138 16.73 -7.07 -10.16
C ARG A 138 17.37 -7.77 -11.37
#